data_AF-F0YNV6-F1
#
_entry.id   AF-F0YNV6-F1
#
_cell.length_a   1.000
_cell.length_b   1.000
_cell.length_c   1.000
_cell.angle_alpha   90.00
_cell.angle_beta   90.00
_cell.angle_gamma   90.00
#
_symmetry.space_group_name_H-M   'P 1'
#
loop_
_entity.id
_entity.type
_entity.pdbx_description
1 polymer ?
#
loop_
_entity_poly.entity_id
_entity_poly.type
_entity_poly.pdbx_seq_one_letter_code
_entity_poly.pdbx_strand_id
1 'polypeptide(L)'
;MADEDEVPAWVGELGAAPSYVLLITGTLVLFWALSVVCEERFVPALSVICERCAIPDDIAGATIMAAGASSPEVFSSLVALFITHSSLGVGTVVGSEIFNHLCICAGSVLSAKGGVLILDKAIVAREASFYLLSLVLLLYFL
;
A
#
# COMPACT_ATOMS: atom_id res chain seq x y z
N MET A 1 16.52 -20.73 6.13
CA MET A 1 16.18 -21.21 4.78
C MET A 1 14.80 -21.84 4.94
N ALA A 2 13.76 -21.00 4.85
CA ALA A 2 12.39 -21.48 4.95
C ALA A 2 12.09 -22.25 3.66
N ASP A 3 11.49 -23.42 3.78
CA ASP A 3 10.99 -24.22 2.65
C ASP A 3 9.96 -23.39 1.86
N GLU A 4 10.39 -22.77 0.76
CA GLU A 4 9.51 -22.01 -0.15
C GLU A 4 8.69 -22.94 -1.07
N ASP A 5 8.91 -24.27 -1.01
CA ASP A 5 8.32 -25.26 -1.92
C ASP A 5 7.30 -26.22 -1.26
N GLU A 6 7.00 -26.09 0.04
CA GLU A 6 5.96 -26.91 0.69
C GLU A 6 4.57 -26.39 0.33
N VAL A 7 4.11 -26.81 -0.83
CA VAL A 7 2.72 -26.69 -1.26
C VAL A 7 1.84 -27.41 -0.22
N PRO A 8 0.85 -26.73 0.41
CA PRO A 8 0.09 -27.30 1.52
C PRO A 8 -0.49 -28.68 1.18
N ALA A 9 -0.42 -29.65 2.09
CA ALA A 9 -0.76 -31.06 1.80
C ALA A 9 -2.16 -31.26 1.15
N TRP A 10 -3.12 -30.40 1.47
CA TRP A 10 -4.46 -30.40 0.87
C TRP A 10 -4.48 -30.04 -0.64
N VAL A 11 -3.47 -29.35 -1.15
CA VAL A 11 -3.30 -29.05 -2.57
C VAL A 11 -2.98 -30.32 -3.36
N GLY A 12 -2.22 -31.25 -2.77
CA GLY A 12 -1.96 -32.56 -3.35
C GLY A 12 -3.21 -33.43 -3.44
N GLU A 13 -4.16 -33.29 -2.50
CA GLU A 13 -5.41 -34.07 -2.47
C GLU A 13 -6.47 -33.56 -3.45
N LEU A 14 -6.53 -32.25 -3.72
CA LEU A 14 -7.48 -31.65 -4.68
C LEU A 14 -6.99 -31.68 -6.13
N GLY A 15 -5.69 -31.79 -6.35
CA GLY A 15 -5.04 -31.58 -7.65
C GLY A 15 -4.64 -30.12 -7.89
N ALA A 16 -3.69 -29.91 -8.80
CA ALA A 16 -3.05 -28.60 -9.01
C ALA A 16 -4.00 -27.50 -9.51
N ALA A 17 -4.90 -27.80 -10.47
CA ALA A 17 -5.80 -26.78 -11.02
C ALA A 17 -6.80 -26.19 -9.99
N PRO A 18 -7.57 -26.99 -9.22
CA PRO A 18 -8.53 -26.45 -8.27
C PRO A 18 -7.91 -25.75 -7.05
N SER A 19 -6.69 -26.14 -6.66
CA SER A 19 -5.95 -25.47 -5.57
C SER A 19 -5.52 -24.05 -5.95
N TYR A 20 -4.99 -23.82 -7.17
CA TYR A 20 -4.69 -22.47 -7.63
C TYR A 20 -5.95 -21.60 -7.73
N VAL A 21 -7.07 -22.16 -8.19
CA VAL A 21 -8.35 -21.42 -8.26
C VAL A 21 -8.83 -21.02 -6.87
N LEU A 22 -8.73 -21.90 -5.87
CA LEU A 22 -9.05 -21.59 -4.48
C LEU A 22 -8.14 -20.50 -3.90
N LEU A 23 -6.83 -20.58 -4.13
CA LEU A 23 -5.88 -19.58 -3.66
C LEU A 23 -6.16 -18.21 -4.28
N ILE A 24 -6.33 -18.14 -5.60
CA ILE A 24 -6.63 -16.88 -6.30
C ILE A 24 -7.95 -16.29 -5.80
N THR A 25 -9.01 -17.11 -5.70
CA THR A 25 -10.32 -16.65 -5.22
C THR A 25 -10.24 -16.19 -3.77
N GLY A 26 -9.52 -16.93 -2.92
CA GLY A 26 -9.28 -16.57 -1.53
C GLY A 26 -8.56 -15.23 -1.39
N THR A 27 -7.47 -15.01 -2.15
CA THR A 27 -6.75 -13.74 -2.15
C THR A 27 -7.64 -12.58 -2.61
N LEU A 28 -8.45 -12.76 -3.65
CA LEU A 28 -9.38 -11.72 -4.14
C LEU A 28 -10.45 -11.37 -3.09
N VAL A 29 -11.01 -12.36 -2.39
CA VAL A 29 -11.99 -12.14 -1.32
C VAL A 29 -11.36 -11.41 -0.15
N LEU A 30 -10.14 -11.79 0.25
CA LEU A 30 -9.40 -11.12 1.33
C LEU A 30 -9.07 -9.67 0.96
N PHE A 31 -8.63 -9.43 -0.27
CA PHE A 31 -8.37 -8.08 -0.77
C PHE A 31 -9.64 -7.21 -0.72
N TRP A 32 -10.77 -7.73 -1.21
CA TRP A 32 -12.05 -7.03 -1.16
C TRP A 32 -12.49 -6.75 0.28
N ALA A 33 -12.41 -7.74 1.16
CA ALA A 33 -12.78 -7.58 2.57
C ALA A 33 -11.90 -6.52 3.27
N LEU A 34 -10.59 -6.52 3.01
CA LEU A 34 -9.67 -5.51 3.53
C LEU A 34 -10.04 -4.11 3.06
N SER A 35 -10.31 -3.94 1.76
CA SER A 35 -10.73 -2.66 1.16
C SER A 35 -11.99 -2.12 1.84
N VAL A 36 -13.01 -2.96 2.01
CA VAL A 36 -14.28 -2.57 2.67
C VAL A 36 -14.04 -2.15 4.12
N VAL A 37 -13.22 -2.89 4.87
CA VAL A 37 -12.90 -2.53 6.27
C VAL A 37 -12.15 -1.20 6.34
N CYS A 38 -11.20 -0.97 5.43
CA CYS A 38 -10.46 0.28 5.37
C CYS A 38 -11.37 1.48 5.08
N GLU A 39 -12.23 1.38 4.08
CA GLU A 39 -13.13 2.47 3.66
C GLU A 39 -14.25 2.72 4.67
N GLU A 40 -14.93 1.67 5.14
CA GLU A 40 -16.13 1.82 5.96
C GLU A 40 -15.87 1.95 7.46
N ARG A 41 -14.70 1.48 7.95
CA ARG A 41 -14.40 1.48 9.40
C ARG A 41 -13.19 2.32 9.74
N PHE A 42 -12.09 2.14 9.01
CA PHE A 42 -10.83 2.76 9.38
C PHE A 42 -10.80 4.27 9.07
N VAL A 43 -11.22 4.68 7.86
CA VAL A 43 -11.30 6.12 7.51
C VAL A 43 -12.24 6.91 8.44
N PRO A 44 -13.48 6.44 8.72
CA PRO A 44 -14.36 7.14 9.67
C PRO A 44 -13.81 7.20 11.09
N ALA A 45 -13.07 6.17 11.54
CA ALA A 45 -12.43 6.19 12.85
C ALA A 45 -11.36 7.30 12.93
N LEU A 46 -10.58 7.51 11.87
CA LEU A 46 -9.63 8.62 11.80
C LEU A 46 -10.32 9.99 11.83
N SER A 47 -11.45 10.13 11.13
CA SER A 47 -12.25 11.37 11.18
C SER A 47 -12.70 11.69 12.60
N VAL A 48 -13.22 10.71 13.33
CA VAL A 48 -13.65 10.88 14.73
C VAL A 48 -12.48 11.29 15.63
N ILE A 49 -11.29 10.71 15.42
CA ILE A 49 -10.09 11.10 16.18
C ILE A 49 -9.71 12.55 15.89
N CYS A 50 -9.71 12.96 14.62
CA CYS A 50 -9.38 14.33 14.22
C CYS A 50 -10.36 15.35 14.81
N GLU A 51 -11.67 15.04 14.78
CA GLU A 51 -12.72 15.85 15.41
C GLU A 51 -12.51 15.99 16.92
N ARG A 52 -12.22 14.88 17.61
CA ARG A 52 -11.97 14.88 19.06
C ARG A 52 -10.73 15.66 19.46
N CYS A 53 -9.72 15.66 18.60
CA CYS A 53 -8.49 16.42 18.79
C CYS A 53 -8.60 17.88 18.32
N ALA A 54 -9.76 18.32 17.81
CA ALA A 54 -9.99 19.66 17.25
C ALA A 54 -8.96 20.03 16.16
N ILE A 55 -8.56 19.05 15.35
CA ILE A 55 -7.64 19.27 14.22
C ILE A 55 -8.44 19.86 13.05
N PRO A 56 -8.01 20.98 12.46
CA PRO A 56 -8.65 21.54 11.27
C PRO A 56 -8.67 20.54 10.10
N ASP A 57 -9.77 20.47 9.36
CA ASP A 57 -9.97 19.49 8.27
C ASP A 57 -8.86 19.51 7.21
N ASP A 58 -8.34 20.71 6.89
CA ASP A 58 -7.23 20.87 5.93
C ASP A 58 -5.95 20.18 6.44
N ILE A 59 -5.69 20.27 7.74
CA ILE A 59 -4.52 19.65 8.39
C ILE A 59 -4.76 18.15 8.58
N ALA A 60 -5.97 17.76 8.99
CA ALA A 60 -6.35 16.36 9.17
C ALA A 60 -6.24 15.59 7.85
N GLY A 61 -6.72 16.17 6.74
CA GLY A 61 -6.57 15.63 5.40
C GLY A 61 -5.12 15.46 4.98
N ALA A 62 -4.32 16.51 5.17
CA ALA A 62 -2.91 16.51 4.77
C ALA A 62 -2.00 15.61 5.63
N THR A 63 -2.43 15.22 6.83
CA THR A 63 -1.58 14.49 7.78
C THR A 63 -2.18 13.16 8.21
N ILE A 64 -3.16 13.16 9.11
CA ILE A 64 -3.70 11.95 9.75
C ILE A 64 -4.43 11.07 8.73
N MET A 65 -5.29 11.66 7.88
CA MET A 65 -6.03 10.89 6.89
C MET A 65 -5.10 10.36 5.79
N ALA A 66 -4.13 11.16 5.34
CA ALA A 66 -3.12 10.72 4.38
C ALA A 66 -2.25 9.59 4.94
N ALA A 67 -1.71 9.73 6.16
CA ALA A 67 -0.90 8.70 6.80
C ALA A 67 -1.72 7.43 7.13
N GLY A 68 -2.96 7.62 7.52
CA GLY A 68 -3.92 6.54 7.73
C GLY A 68 -4.13 5.73 6.46
N ALA A 69 -4.40 6.39 5.33
CA ALA A 69 -4.65 5.72 4.06
C ALA A 69 -3.49 4.81 3.62
N SER A 70 -2.25 5.10 4.02
CA SER A 70 -1.06 4.26 3.73
C SER A 70 -0.71 3.24 4.83
N SER A 71 -1.45 3.23 5.95
CA SER A 71 -1.16 2.35 7.09
C SER A 71 -1.35 0.85 6.77
N PRO A 72 -2.39 0.42 6.04
CA PRO A 72 -2.54 -0.99 5.64
C PRO A 72 -1.38 -1.50 4.77
N GLU A 73 -0.87 -0.68 3.87
CA GLU A 73 0.25 -0.98 2.97
C GLU A 73 1.55 -1.10 3.74
N VAL A 74 1.80 -0.18 4.68
CA VAL A 74 2.96 -0.24 5.58
C VAL A 74 2.89 -1.52 6.43
N PHE A 75 1.72 -1.86 6.97
CA PHE A 75 1.55 -3.08 7.76
C PHE A 75 1.74 -4.36 6.93
N SER A 76 1.15 -4.41 5.73
CA SER A 76 1.34 -5.50 4.77
C SER A 76 2.81 -5.67 4.39
N SER A 77 3.51 -4.56 4.15
CA SER A 77 4.94 -4.53 3.83
C SER A 77 5.80 -5.01 4.99
N LEU A 78 5.49 -4.60 6.22
CA LEU A 78 6.17 -5.08 7.43
C LEU A 78 5.98 -6.58 7.62
N VAL A 79 4.75 -7.08 7.45
CA VAL A 79 4.45 -8.51 7.51
C VAL A 79 5.22 -9.28 6.44
N ALA A 80 5.26 -8.76 5.20
CA ALA A 80 5.99 -9.38 4.10
C ALA A 80 7.52 -9.42 4.35
N LEU A 81 8.08 -8.37 4.93
CA LEU A 81 9.51 -8.28 5.23
C LEU A 81 9.93 -9.15 6.42
N PHE A 82 9.14 -9.16 7.50
CA PHE A 82 9.52 -9.82 8.76
C PHE A 82 9.01 -11.25 8.91
N ILE A 83 7.90 -11.64 8.27
CA ILE A 83 7.32 -12.98 8.43
C ILE A 83 7.75 -13.90 7.30
N THR A 84 7.60 -13.45 6.05
CA THR A 84 7.92 -14.29 4.89
C THR A 84 9.41 -14.35 4.57
N HIS A 85 10.24 -13.46 5.14
CA HIS A 85 11.70 -13.46 5.00
C HIS A 85 12.22 -13.62 3.55
N SER A 86 11.41 -13.23 2.55
CA SER A 86 11.73 -13.50 1.15
C SER A 86 12.45 -12.31 0.52
N SER A 87 13.48 -12.59 -0.28
CA SER A 87 14.11 -11.60 -1.15
C SER A 87 13.14 -11.04 -2.22
N LEU A 88 12.04 -11.75 -2.48
CA LEU A 88 10.88 -11.28 -3.24
C LEU A 88 10.08 -10.17 -2.50
N GLY A 89 10.13 -10.14 -1.17
CA GLY A 89 9.42 -9.18 -0.34
C GLY A 89 9.85 -7.73 -0.62
N VAL A 90 11.16 -7.47 -0.69
CA VAL A 90 11.67 -6.10 -0.97
C VAL A 90 11.21 -5.60 -2.34
N GLY A 91 11.29 -6.45 -3.38
CA GLY A 91 10.84 -6.08 -4.73
C GLY A 91 9.34 -5.80 -4.80
N THR A 92 8.54 -6.53 -4.03
CA THR A 92 7.08 -6.35 -3.95
C THR A 92 6.72 -5.07 -3.20
N VAL A 93 7.40 -4.79 -2.08
CA VAL A 93 7.21 -3.56 -1.29
C VAL A 93 7.56 -2.32 -2.12
N VAL A 94 8.75 -2.30 -2.74
CA VAL A 94 9.16 -1.19 -3.58
C VAL A 94 8.21 -1.02 -4.76
N GLY A 95 7.88 -2.12 -5.46
CA GLY A 95 6.99 -2.10 -6.61
C GLY A 95 5.60 -1.54 -6.32
N SER A 96 5.01 -1.91 -5.16
CA SER A 96 3.72 -1.39 -4.71
C SER A 96 3.77 0.11 -4.42
N GLU A 97 4.84 0.61 -3.79
CA GLU A 97 5.03 2.03 -3.51
C GLU A 97 5.17 2.87 -4.80
N ILE A 98 5.92 2.37 -5.78
CA ILE A 98 6.05 3.03 -7.09
C ILE A 98 4.68 3.08 -7.80
N PHE A 99 3.97 1.94 -7.81
CA PHE A 99 2.66 1.85 -8.44
C PHE A 99 1.67 2.81 -7.80
N ASN A 100 1.63 2.87 -6.47
CA ASN A 100 0.71 3.73 -5.72
C ASN A 100 0.97 5.21 -6.02
N HIS A 101 2.24 5.65 -6.00
CA HIS A 101 2.59 7.02 -6.36
C HIS A 101 2.20 7.37 -7.80
N LEU A 102 2.49 6.49 -8.76
CA LEU A 102 2.16 6.72 -10.17
C LEU A 102 0.65 6.76 -10.41
N CYS A 103 -0.10 5.79 -9.88
CA CYS A 103 -1.55 5.70 -10.06
C CYS A 103 -2.30 6.81 -9.34
N ILE A 104 -1.91 7.17 -8.12
CA ILE A 104 -2.51 8.32 -7.41
C ILE A 104 -2.22 9.60 -8.18
N CYS A 105 -0.98 9.88 -8.57
CA CYS A 105 -0.65 11.09 -9.33
C CYS A 105 -1.42 11.14 -10.67
N ALA A 106 -1.43 10.04 -11.43
CA ALA A 106 -2.15 9.96 -12.69
C ALA A 106 -3.67 10.13 -12.49
N GLY A 107 -4.25 9.45 -11.50
CA GLY A 107 -5.67 9.56 -11.15
C GLY A 107 -6.05 10.97 -10.70
N SER A 108 -5.18 11.64 -9.95
CA SER A 108 -5.36 13.04 -9.50
C SER A 108 -5.46 13.99 -10.69
N VAL A 109 -4.57 13.82 -11.68
CA VAL A 109 -4.55 14.62 -12.91
C VAL A 109 -5.80 14.35 -13.76
N LEU A 110 -6.22 13.09 -13.88
CA LEU A 110 -7.40 12.71 -14.65
C LEU A 110 -8.72 13.16 -14.00
N SER A 111 -8.80 13.13 -12.67
CA SER A 111 -9.98 13.57 -11.91
C SER A 111 -10.10 15.09 -11.79
N ALA A 112 -9.04 15.85 -12.12
CA ALA A 112 -9.11 17.30 -12.18
C ALA A 112 -10.01 17.72 -13.35
N LYS A 113 -11.30 17.98 -13.07
CA LYS A 113 -12.36 18.34 -14.04
C LYS A 113 -12.19 19.69 -14.76
N GLY A 114 -10.96 20.10 -15.07
CA GLY A 114 -10.65 21.31 -15.85
C GLY A 114 -9.82 22.37 -15.13
N GLY A 115 -9.29 22.09 -13.94
CA GLY A 115 -8.36 22.97 -13.24
C GLY A 115 -6.91 22.65 -13.60
N VAL A 116 -6.08 23.68 -13.88
CA VAL A 116 -4.63 23.51 -13.93
C VAL A 116 -4.16 23.20 -12.51
N LEU A 117 -3.61 22.01 -12.27
CA LEU A 117 -2.90 21.73 -11.02
C LEU A 117 -1.62 22.57 -11.02
N ILE A 118 -1.64 23.66 -10.25
CA ILE A 118 -0.45 24.48 -10.04
C ILE A 118 0.43 23.74 -9.03
N LEU A 119 1.42 23.02 -9.55
CA LEU A 119 2.39 22.30 -8.74
C LEU A 119 3.61 23.18 -8.50
N ASP A 120 3.94 23.40 -7.24
CA ASP A 120 5.17 24.08 -6.87
C ASP A 120 6.37 23.18 -7.19
N LYS A 121 7.26 23.66 -8.07
CA LYS A 121 8.46 22.94 -8.48
C LYS A 121 9.36 22.60 -7.29
N ALA A 122 9.37 23.44 -6.24
CA ALA A 122 10.18 23.19 -5.05
C ALA A 122 9.64 22.00 -4.24
N ILE A 123 8.31 21.86 -4.14
CA ILE A 123 7.69 20.72 -3.47
C ILE A 123 7.96 19.44 -4.25
N VAL A 124 7.73 19.45 -5.57
CA VAL A 124 7.98 18.29 -6.43
C VAL A 124 9.44 17.85 -6.38
N ALA A 125 10.38 18.79 -6.46
CA ALA A 125 11.80 18.49 -6.39
C ALA A 125 12.19 17.90 -5.03
N ARG A 126 11.60 18.39 -3.93
CA ARG A 126 11.82 17.86 -2.59
C ARG A 126 11.32 16.42 -2.47
N GLU A 127 10.07 16.14 -2.84
CA GLU A 127 9.50 14.79 -2.80
C GLU A 127 10.29 13.82 -3.67
N ALA A 128 10.64 14.22 -4.91
CA ALA A 128 11.48 13.43 -5.81
C ALA A 128 12.87 13.16 -5.22
N SER A 129 13.47 14.13 -4.53
CA SER A 129 14.78 13.96 -3.90
C SER A 129 14.76 12.99 -2.71
N PHE A 130 13.72 13.03 -1.87
CA PHE A 130 13.55 12.08 -0.77
C PHE A 130 13.28 10.67 -1.30
N TYR A 131 12.47 10.55 -2.35
CA TYR A 131 12.22 9.28 -3.00
C TYR A 131 13.50 8.69 -3.61
N LEU A 132 14.29 9.51 -4.30
CA LEU A 132 15.56 9.09 -4.90
C LEU A 132 16.60 8.71 -3.83
N LEU A 133 16.64 9.45 -2.71
CA LEU A 133 17.46 9.10 -1.55
C LEU A 133 17.05 7.75 -0.95
N SER A 134 15.75 7.48 -0.80
CA SER A 134 15.23 6.20 -0.31
C SER A 134 15.67 5.03 -1.20
N LEU A 135 15.59 5.20 -2.53
CA LEU A 135 16.07 4.19 -3.49
C LEU A 135 17.58 3.96 -3.38
N VAL A 136 18.38 5.02 -3.25
CA VAL A 136 19.84 4.91 -3.09
C VAL A 136 20.22 4.21 -1.79
N LEU A 137 19.58 4.57 -0.68
CA LEU A 137 19.78 3.90 0.60
C LEU A 137 19.38 2.43 0.53
N LEU A 138 18.25 2.13 -0.11
CA LEU A 138 17.80 0.76 -0.30
C LEU A 138 18.80 -0.05 -1.12
N LEU A 139 19.28 0.48 -2.25
CA LEU A 139 20.31 -0.17 -3.08
C LEU A 139 21.65 -0.33 -2.36
N TYR A 140 21.95 0.52 -1.38
CA TYR A 140 23.16 0.41 -0.57
C TYR A 140 23.06 -0.72 0.47
N PHE A 141 21.87 -0.97 1.02
CA PHE A 141 21.63 -2.01 2.03
C PHE A 141 21.25 -3.38 1.42
N LEU A 142 20.84 -3.41 0.15
CA LEU A 142 20.57 -4.62 -0.63
C LEU A 142 21.87 -5.24 -1.16
#